data_AF-A0A7C9ECL9-F1
#
_entry.id   AF-A0A7C9ECL9-F1
#
_cell.length_a   1.000
_cell.length_b   1.000
_cell.length_c   1.000
_cell.angle_alpha   90.00
_cell.angle_beta   90.00
_cell.angle_gamma   90.00
#
_symmetry.space_group_name_H-M   'P 1'
#
loop_
_entity.id
_entity.type
_entity.pdbx_description
1 polymer ?
#
loop_
_entity_poly.entity_id
_entity_poly.type
_entity_poly.pdbx_seq_one_letter_code
_entity_poly.pdbx_strand_id
1 'polypeptide(L)'
;VHMHKMHGFFIPDIEYLKDPKGLLTYLGLKVKRDFLCLYCNERCHPFSSLEAVRKHMEAKSHCKVRYGDGGDDEEVELEEFYDYSSSYMDEDGKQLVAVNDGANSVELGSGGVELVIRSRSNSGV
;
A
#
# COMPACT_ATOMS: atom_id res chain seq x y z
N VAL A 1 8.84 -19.77 0.35
CA VAL A 1 8.25 -19.57 -1.01
C VAL A 1 6.86 -20.21 -1.18
N HIS A 2 6.15 -20.55 -0.10
CA HIS A 2 4.80 -21.13 -0.20
C HIS A 2 3.70 -20.07 -0.37
N MET A 3 3.70 -19.03 0.47
CA MET A 3 2.66 -18.00 0.48
C MET A 3 2.61 -17.18 -0.82
N HIS A 4 3.76 -16.88 -1.42
CA HIS A 4 3.79 -16.16 -2.70
C HIS A 4 3.27 -17.00 -3.87
N LYS A 5 3.68 -18.27 -3.98
CA LYS A 5 3.33 -19.13 -5.13
C LYS A 5 1.93 -19.75 -5.03
N MET A 6 1.52 -20.18 -3.85
CA MET A 6 0.26 -20.90 -3.65
C MET A 6 -0.89 -19.98 -3.26
N HIS A 7 -0.58 -18.87 -2.58
CA HIS A 7 -1.58 -17.97 -2.02
C HIS A 7 -1.54 -16.57 -2.64
N GLY A 8 -0.60 -16.29 -3.55
CA GLY A 8 -0.48 -14.96 -4.15
C GLY A 8 -0.12 -13.85 -3.14
N PHE A 9 0.41 -14.21 -1.97
CA PHE A 9 0.83 -13.25 -0.97
C PHE A 9 2.02 -12.44 -1.49
N PHE A 10 1.86 -11.13 -1.52
CA PHE A 10 2.85 -10.18 -1.97
C PHE A 10 2.91 -9.01 -0.98
N ILE A 11 4.14 -8.55 -0.73
CA ILE A 11 4.42 -7.37 0.08
C ILE A 11 4.82 -6.27 -0.91
N PRO A 12 4.02 -5.19 -1.03
CA PRO A 12 4.36 -4.02 -1.84
C PRO A 12 5.70 -3.42 -1.42
N ASP A 13 6.38 -2.74 -2.35
CA ASP A 13 7.43 -1.76 -2.03
C ASP A 13 8.48 -2.25 -1.02
N ILE A 14 8.93 -3.51 -1.18
CA ILE A 14 9.82 -4.20 -0.22
C ILE A 14 11.13 -3.46 0.03
N GLU A 15 11.57 -2.64 -0.92
CA GLU A 15 12.77 -1.80 -0.79
C GLU A 15 12.63 -0.71 0.29
N TYR A 16 11.40 -0.28 0.59
CA TYR A 16 11.07 0.69 1.63
C TYR A 16 10.60 0.04 2.93
N LEU A 17 10.58 -1.30 3.00
CA LEU A 17 10.11 -2.02 4.18
C LEU A 17 11.19 -2.05 5.27
N LYS A 18 11.00 -1.22 6.31
CA LYS A 18 11.92 -1.08 7.44
C LYS A 18 11.80 -2.24 8.44
N ASP A 19 10.58 -2.69 8.75
CA ASP A 19 10.33 -3.79 9.69
C ASP A 19 9.47 -4.92 9.09
N PRO A 20 10.08 -5.86 8.35
CA PRO A 20 9.36 -7.00 7.81
C PRO A 20 8.77 -7.92 8.88
N LYS A 21 9.39 -7.99 10.07
CA LYS A 21 8.95 -8.89 11.13
C LYS A 21 7.73 -8.33 11.85
N GLY A 22 7.73 -7.03 12.13
CA GLY A 22 6.57 -6.30 12.62
C GLY A 22 5.37 -6.44 11.69
N LEU A 23 5.56 -6.19 10.40
CA LEU A 23 4.50 -6.32 9.40
C LEU A 23 3.88 -7.72 9.39
N LEU A 24 4.70 -8.78 9.33
CA LEU A 24 4.18 -10.15 9.33
C LEU A 24 3.46 -10.52 10.63
N THR A 25 3.94 -9.99 11.77
CA THR A 25 3.30 -10.19 13.07
C THR A 25 1.93 -9.52 13.10
N TYR A 26 1.86 -8.28 12.61
CA TYR A 26 0.64 -7.50 12.51
C TYR A 26 -0.42 -8.20 11.65
N LEU A 27 -0.07 -8.57 10.41
CA LEU A 27 -0.95 -9.32 9.50
C LEU A 27 -1.39 -10.65 10.11
N GLY A 28 -0.48 -11.32 10.82
CA GLY A 28 -0.77 -12.57 11.54
C GLY A 28 -1.81 -12.38 12.64
N LEU A 29 -1.74 -11.28 13.40
CA LEU A 29 -2.71 -10.93 14.44
C LEU A 29 -4.07 -10.58 13.83
N LYS A 30 -4.11 -9.79 12.76
CA LYS A 30 -5.35 -9.41 12.06
C LYS A 30 -6.16 -10.64 11.61
N VAL A 31 -5.46 -11.67 11.10
CA VAL A 31 -6.09 -12.94 10.68
C VAL A 31 -6.43 -13.85 11.87
N LYS A 32 -5.52 -14.02 12.83
CA LYS A 32 -5.66 -15.04 13.90
C LYS A 32 -6.47 -14.60 15.10
N ARG A 33 -6.36 -13.32 15.48
CA ARG A 33 -7.00 -12.76 16.67
C ARG A 33 -8.30 -12.07 16.30
N ASP A 34 -8.26 -11.27 15.26
CA ASP A 34 -9.38 -10.39 14.90
C ASP A 34 -10.31 -11.03 13.86
N PHE A 35 -9.91 -12.20 13.31
CA PHE A 35 -10.63 -12.92 12.25
C PHE A 35 -11.02 -12.01 11.09
N LEU A 36 -10.10 -11.13 10.68
CA LEU A 36 -10.27 -10.22 9.57
C LEU A 36 -9.51 -10.70 8.33
N CYS A 37 -10.09 -10.39 7.18
CA CYS A 37 -9.47 -10.66 5.89
C CYS A 37 -8.52 -9.50 5.52
N LEU A 38 -7.31 -9.81 5.09
CA LEU A 38 -6.28 -8.82 4.73
C LEU A 38 -6.62 -7.96 3.50
N TYR A 39 -7.62 -8.38 2.73
CA TYR A 39 -8.01 -7.71 1.49
C TYR A 39 -9.48 -7.28 1.45
N CYS A 40 -10.31 -7.56 2.44
CA CYS A 40 -11.68 -7.06 2.38
C CYS A 40 -11.76 -5.65 2.95
N ASN A 41 -12.61 -4.81 2.38
CA ASN A 41 -12.88 -3.48 2.93
C ASN A 41 -13.53 -3.61 4.32
N GLU A 42 -13.50 -2.52 5.09
CA GLU A 42 -14.05 -2.38 6.45
C GLU A 42 -15.51 -2.80 6.62
N ARG A 43 -16.27 -2.92 5.51
CA ARG A 43 -17.63 -3.48 5.51
C ARG A 43 -17.67 -4.98 5.83
N CYS A 44 -16.51 -5.65 5.85
CA CYS A 44 -16.42 -7.05 6.17
C CYS A 44 -16.32 -7.22 7.69
N HIS A 45 -17.43 -7.62 8.30
CA HIS A 45 -17.43 -8.00 9.72
C HIS A 45 -16.43 -9.13 10.00
N PRO A 46 -15.92 -9.21 11.24
CA PRO A 46 -15.11 -10.34 11.70
C PRO A 46 -15.79 -11.67 11.38
N PHE A 47 -15.01 -12.61 10.86
CA PHE A 47 -15.51 -13.94 10.60
C PHE A 47 -15.74 -14.69 11.91
N SER A 48 -16.62 -15.68 11.89
CA SER A 48 -16.98 -16.46 13.08
C SER A 48 -15.84 -17.33 13.62
N SER A 49 -14.80 -17.58 12.81
CA SER A 49 -13.65 -18.41 13.19
C SER A 49 -12.44 -18.19 12.28
N LEU A 50 -11.27 -18.61 12.76
CA LEU A 50 -10.04 -18.66 11.97
C LEU A 50 -10.18 -19.50 10.70
N GLU A 51 -10.92 -20.61 10.77
CA GLU A 51 -11.18 -21.46 9.62
C GLU A 51 -12.02 -20.75 8.56
N ALA A 52 -13.04 -20.01 8.99
CA ALA A 52 -13.89 -19.24 8.08
C ALA A 52 -13.08 -18.14 7.35
N VAL A 53 -12.20 -17.43 8.07
CA VAL A 53 -11.32 -16.43 7.47
C VAL A 53 -10.37 -17.05 6.47
N ARG A 54 -9.73 -18.18 6.79
CA ARG A 54 -8.77 -18.84 5.90
C ARG A 54 -9.42 -19.36 4.63
N LYS A 55 -10.57 -20.04 4.78
CA LYS A 55 -11.36 -20.50 3.63
C LYS A 55 -11.81 -19.34 2.75
N HIS A 56 -12.21 -18.22 3.35
CA HIS A 56 -12.54 -17.01 2.60
C HIS A 56 -11.34 -16.46 1.83
N MET A 57 -10.19 -16.34 2.51
CA MET A 57 -8.96 -15.81 1.91
C MET A 57 -8.45 -16.68 0.77
N GLU A 58 -8.49 -18.00 0.93
CA GLU A 58 -8.12 -18.97 -0.13
C GLU A 58 -9.11 -18.93 -1.29
N ALA A 59 -10.42 -18.99 -1.02
CA ALA A 59 -11.45 -19.05 -2.06
C ALA A 59 -11.52 -17.78 -2.93
N LYS A 60 -11.23 -16.61 -2.35
CA LYS A 60 -11.22 -15.33 -3.06
C LYS A 60 -9.83 -14.86 -3.47
N SER A 61 -8.78 -15.62 -3.14
CA SER A 61 -7.39 -15.17 -3.31
C SER A 61 -7.12 -13.81 -2.65
N HIS A 62 -7.68 -13.61 -1.46
CA HIS A 62 -7.52 -12.42 -0.61
C HIS A 62 -6.34 -12.54 0.37
N CYS A 63 -5.35 -13.36 0.05
CA CYS A 63 -4.10 -13.46 0.81
C CYS A 63 -3.11 -12.36 0.41
N LYS A 64 -3.55 -11.26 -0.18
CA LYS A 64 -2.72 -10.08 -0.49
C LYS A 64 -3.14 -8.92 0.41
N VAL A 65 -2.19 -8.06 0.75
CA VAL A 65 -2.47 -6.84 1.53
C VAL A 65 -3.12 -5.81 0.61
N ARG A 66 -4.15 -5.09 1.08
CA ARG A 66 -4.68 -3.90 0.38
C ARG A 66 -3.63 -2.80 0.45
N TYR A 67 -3.23 -2.29 -0.70
CA TYR A 67 -2.26 -1.21 -0.83
C TYR A 67 -2.56 -0.46 -2.13
N GLY A 68 -2.72 0.86 -2.07
CA GLY A 68 -2.96 1.74 -3.23
C GLY A 68 -4.38 1.71 -3.80
N ASP A 69 -5.37 1.17 -3.07
CA ASP A 69 -6.77 1.06 -3.54
C ASP A 69 -7.66 2.24 -3.04
N GLY A 70 -7.04 3.28 -2.48
CA GLY A 70 -7.72 4.52 -2.09
C GLY A 70 -8.61 4.41 -0.85
N GLY A 71 -8.33 3.44 0.03
CA GLY A 71 -8.89 3.39 1.38
C GLY A 71 -7.86 3.91 2.36
N ASP A 72 -7.99 5.18 2.76
CA ASP A 72 -7.01 5.88 3.59
C ASP A 72 -6.72 5.17 4.92
N ASP A 73 -7.72 4.50 5.51
CA ASP A 73 -7.61 3.99 6.89
C ASP A 73 -6.65 2.79 7.03
N GLU A 74 -6.59 1.91 6.02
CA GLU A 74 -5.74 0.71 6.08
C GLU A 74 -4.28 1.01 5.69
N GLU A 75 -4.07 2.03 4.84
CA GLU A 75 -2.73 2.49 4.46
C GLU A 75 -2.01 3.10 5.66
N VAL A 76 -2.72 3.87 6.48
CA VAL A 76 -2.18 4.50 7.72
C VAL A 76 -1.65 3.47 8.71
N GLU A 77 -2.31 2.32 8.88
CA GLU A 77 -1.84 1.26 9.80
C GLU A 77 -0.51 0.63 9.34
N LEU A 78 -0.28 0.60 8.02
CA LEU A 78 0.90 -0.03 7.44
C LEU A 78 2.10 0.92 7.38
N GLU A 79 1.88 2.25 7.39
CA GLU A 79 2.93 3.27 7.37
C GLU A 79 4.01 3.08 8.45
N GLU A 80 3.65 2.55 9.62
CA GLU A 80 4.63 2.29 10.70
C GLU A 80 5.74 1.31 10.28
N PHE A 81 5.44 0.41 9.34
CA PHE A 81 6.38 -0.62 8.88
C PHE A 81 7.22 -0.20 7.66
N TYR A 82 6.85 0.90 6.99
CA TYR A 82 7.52 1.40 5.79
C TYR A 82 8.24 2.73 6.05
N ASP A 83 9.32 2.95 5.30
CA ASP A 83 10.07 4.20 5.32
C ASP A 83 10.28 4.70 3.89
N TYR A 84 9.38 5.57 3.44
CA TYR A 84 9.44 6.23 2.14
C TYR A 84 10.27 7.51 2.16
N SER A 85 10.98 7.84 3.25
CA SER A 85 11.73 9.10 3.34
C SER A 85 12.70 9.33 2.17
N SER A 86 13.27 8.25 1.63
CA SER A 86 14.19 8.29 0.49
C SER A 86 13.51 8.46 -0.87
N SER A 87 12.24 8.08 -1.03
CA SER A 87 11.52 8.27 -2.30
C SER A 87 11.16 9.73 -2.56
N TYR A 88 11.12 10.54 -1.50
CA TYR A 88 10.90 11.98 -1.56
C TYR A 88 12.20 12.77 -1.59
N MET A 89 13.35 12.20 -1.95
CA MET A 89 14.61 12.96 -2.07
C MET A 89 14.96 13.17 -3.55
N ASP A 90 15.25 14.42 -3.91
CA ASP A 90 15.80 14.77 -5.23
C ASP A 90 17.28 14.32 -5.35
N GLU A 91 17.87 14.40 -6.55
CA GLU A 91 19.27 14.03 -6.82
C GLU A 91 20.27 14.78 -5.91
N ASP A 92 19.90 15.98 -5.45
CA ASP A 92 20.66 16.82 -4.52
C ASP A 92 20.39 16.52 -3.03
N GLY A 93 19.64 15.46 -2.69
CA GLY A 93 19.27 15.11 -1.31
C GLY A 93 18.27 16.07 -0.67
N LYS A 94 17.53 16.83 -1.49
CA LYS A 94 16.52 17.78 -1.02
C LYS A 94 15.14 17.12 -0.99
N GLN A 95 14.42 17.26 0.12
CA GLN A 95 13.07 16.70 0.24
C GLN A 95 12.10 17.36 -0.75
N LEU A 96 11.48 16.53 -1.60
CA LEU A 96 10.35 16.85 -2.47
C LEU A 96 9.14 17.16 -1.59
N VAL A 97 8.92 18.43 -1.32
CA VAL A 97 7.73 18.91 -0.62
C VAL A 97 6.58 19.04 -1.61
N ALA A 98 5.43 18.42 -1.30
CA ALA A 98 4.19 18.78 -1.95
C ALA A 98 3.97 20.27 -1.70
N VAL A 99 3.90 21.08 -2.77
CA VAL A 99 3.53 22.48 -2.64
C VAL A 99 2.08 22.50 -2.16
N ASN A 100 1.87 22.75 -0.87
CA ASN A 100 0.54 22.99 -0.33
C ASN A 100 0.08 24.37 -0.82
N ASP A 101 -0.37 24.42 -2.08
CA ASP A 101 -0.81 25.63 -2.73
C ASP A 101 -2.27 25.86 -2.35
N GLY A 102 -2.50 26.57 -1.25
CA GLY A 102 -3.80 27.14 -0.88
C GLY A 102 -4.32 28.20 -1.88
N ALA A 103 -3.88 28.13 -3.15
CA ALA A 103 -4.16 29.08 -4.21
C ALA A 103 -4.27 28.46 -5.61
N ASN A 104 -4.49 27.15 -5.76
CA ASN A 104 -4.90 26.57 -7.04
C ASN A 104 -6.02 25.54 -6.88
N SER A 105 -7.24 25.98 -7.21
CA SER A 105 -8.39 25.10 -7.46
C SER A 105 -8.09 24.25 -8.70
N VAL A 106 -7.37 23.14 -8.53
CA VAL A 106 -7.29 22.10 -9.54
C VAL A 106 -8.60 21.30 -9.51
N GLU A 107 -9.62 21.84 -10.16
CA GLU A 107 -10.78 21.02 -10.53
C GLU A 107 -10.33 20.03 -11.61
N LEU A 108 -10.37 18.73 -11.30
CA LEU A 108 -10.32 17.67 -12.30
C LEU A 108 -11.66 17.70 -13.06
N GLY A 109 -11.84 18.72 -13.89
CA GLY A 109 -12.94 18.77 -14.84
C GLY A 109 -12.84 17.60 -15.81
N SER A 110 -14.00 17.07 -16.23
CA SER A 110 -14.13 15.99 -17.21
C SER A 110 -13.55 16.30 -18.61
N GLY A 111 -12.85 17.42 -18.79
CA GLY A 111 -12.08 17.77 -19.98
C GLY A 111 -10.60 17.66 -19.65
N GLY A 112 -9.97 16.59 -20.13
CA GLY A 112 -8.63 16.16 -19.74
C GLY A 112 -7.58 17.28 -19.69
N VAL A 113 -6.92 17.38 -18.53
CA VAL A 113 -5.66 18.09 -18.39
C VAL A 113 -4.55 17.20 -18.94
N GLU A 114 -3.82 17.70 -19.94
CA GLU A 114 -2.71 16.97 -20.53
C GLU A 114 -1.51 16.99 -19.59
N LEU A 115 -1.11 15.81 -19.11
CA LEU A 115 0.10 15.62 -18.33
C LEU A 115 1.30 15.52 -19.28
N VAL A 116 2.03 16.62 -19.47
CA VAL A 116 3.27 16.62 -20.26
C VAL A 116 4.45 16.22 -19.37
N ILE A 117 4.82 14.94 -19.40
CA ILE A 117 6.02 14.44 -18.71
C ILE A 117 7.26 14.85 -19.52
N ARG A 118 7.93 15.95 -19.13
CA ARG A 118 9.27 16.28 -19.66
C ARG A 118 10.32 15.40 -18.99
N SER A 119 10.65 14.27 -19.59
CA SER A 119 11.88 13.54 -19.29
C SER A 119 13.08 14.40 -19.70
N ARG A 120 13.90 14.84 -18.74
CA ARG A 120 15.24 15.39 -19.00
C ARG A 120 16.23 14.24 -18.91
N SER A 121 16.63 13.66 -20.04
CA SER A 121 17.81 12.80 -20.08
C SER A 121 19.06 13.70 -20.15
N ASN A 122 19.75 13.90 -19.02
CA ASN A 122 21.05 14.57 -19.02
C ASN A 122 22.15 13.59 -19.45
N SER A 123 22.22 13.28 -20.75
CA SER A 123 23.39 12.62 -21.34
C SER A 123 24.37 13.69 -21.82
N GLY A 124 25.16 14.22 -20.88
CA GLY A 124 26.29 15.08 -21.19
C GLY A 124 27.55 14.26 -21.44
N VAL A 125 28.02 14.25 -22.69
CA VAL A 125 29.43 14.45 -23.08
C VAL A 125 29.44 15.28 -24.36
#